data_AF-U6REP7-F1
#
_entry.id   AF-U6REP7-F1
#
_cell.length_a   1.000
_cell.length_b   1.000
_cell.length_c   1.000
_cell.angle_alpha   90.00
_cell.angle_beta   90.00
_cell.angle_gamma   90.00
#
_symmetry.space_group_name_H-M   'P 1'
#
loop_
_entity.id
_entity.type
_entity.pdbx_description
1 polymer ?
#
loop_
_entity_poly.entity_id
_entity_poly.type
_entity_poly.pdbx_seq_one_letter_code
_entity_poly.pdbx_strand_id
1 'polypeptide(L)'
;MKKIVNNINQDINGNNNIQVAGDYIKTEKVVKTTQVIHNPDEHITDAQAKEIRDKVKKVAEEMAGERKYSSSPYGAVYTALYNRYKITKYTLLPKDKYEDAIKWLDKQIAIYRPKLKNVDPEQYRKDMYKSIHARANQLHINIHEYAANVLELKKPISSLKELSDTRLKKVYTKLFSK
;
A
#
# COMPACT_ATOMS: atom_id res chain seq x y z
N MET A 1 21.57 6.32 69.02
CA MET A 1 21.36 6.13 67.56
C MET A 1 21.29 4.64 67.27
N LYS A 2 20.11 4.09 66.92
CA LYS A 2 19.95 2.69 66.49
C LYS A 2 19.74 2.68 64.97
N LYS A 3 20.67 2.08 64.22
CA LYS A 3 20.48 1.77 62.79
C LYS A 3 19.52 0.57 62.70
N ILE A 4 18.37 0.77 62.08
CA ILE A 4 17.48 -0.33 61.67
C ILE A 4 18.08 -0.87 60.37
N VAL A 5 18.60 -2.09 60.40
CA VAL A 5 19.06 -2.80 59.21
C VAL A 5 17.90 -3.69 58.76
N ASN A 6 17.23 -3.31 57.67
CA ASN A 6 16.24 -4.18 57.02
C ASN A 6 17.00 -5.28 56.27
N ASN A 7 17.04 -6.48 56.86
CA ASN A 7 17.56 -7.65 56.17
C ASN A 7 16.47 -8.21 55.27
N ILE A 8 16.67 -8.17 53.96
CA ILE A 8 15.78 -8.76 52.96
C ILE A 8 16.34 -10.16 52.65
N ASN A 9 15.69 -11.21 53.14
CA ASN A 9 15.98 -12.59 52.75
C ASN A 9 15.07 -12.99 51.58
N GLN A 10 15.64 -13.27 50.42
CA GLN A 10 14.94 -13.85 49.28
C GLN A 10 15.54 -15.21 48.94
N ASP A 11 14.72 -16.25 49.01
CA ASP A 11 15.06 -17.60 48.58
C ASP A 11 14.44 -17.85 47.20
N ILE A 12 15.23 -18.36 46.25
CA ILE A 12 14.85 -18.50 44.85
C ILE A 12 15.32 -19.85 44.32
N ASN A 13 14.40 -20.65 43.79
CA ASN A 13 14.73 -21.91 43.12
C ASN A 13 14.15 -21.91 41.69
N GLY A 14 15.03 -21.86 40.67
CA GLY A 14 14.67 -21.86 39.24
C GLY A 14 15.64 -21.05 38.36
N ASN A 15 15.66 -21.33 37.04
CA ASN A 15 16.51 -20.63 36.05
C ASN A 15 15.77 -19.45 35.39
N ASN A 16 16.49 -18.34 35.11
CA ASN A 16 16.03 -17.04 34.58
C ASN A 16 15.34 -16.07 35.55
N ASN A 17 15.78 -16.03 36.81
CA ASN A 17 15.24 -15.06 37.78
C ASN A 17 16.02 -13.74 37.75
N ILE A 18 15.30 -12.61 37.65
CA ILE A 18 15.85 -11.25 37.77
C ILE A 18 15.48 -10.71 39.16
N GLN A 19 16.48 -10.52 40.02
CA GLN A 19 16.32 -9.84 41.31
C GLN A 19 16.46 -8.33 41.12
N VAL A 20 15.45 -7.55 41.51
CA VAL A 20 15.51 -6.08 41.55
C VAL A 20 15.41 -5.64 43.01
N ALA A 21 16.47 -5.03 43.54
CA ALA A 21 16.46 -4.40 44.85
C ALA A 21 16.05 -2.93 44.70
N GLY A 22 14.75 -2.64 44.80
CA GLY A 22 14.17 -1.29 44.70
C GLY A 22 12.76 -1.29 44.11
N ASP A 23 12.09 -0.14 44.13
CA ASP A 23 10.72 0.02 43.59
C ASP A 23 10.71 -0.16 42.06
N TYR A 24 9.89 -1.12 41.59
CA TYR A 24 9.70 -1.42 40.18
C TYR A 24 8.49 -0.64 39.62
N ILE A 25 8.72 0.53 39.01
CA ILE A 25 7.66 1.28 38.33
C ILE A 25 7.44 0.71 36.91
N LYS A 26 6.38 -0.09 36.73
CA LYS A 26 5.92 -0.53 35.40
C LYS A 26 4.91 0.48 34.87
N THR A 27 5.37 1.49 34.14
CA THR A 27 4.46 2.47 33.52
C THR A 27 3.76 1.85 32.31
N GLU A 28 2.48 1.54 32.43
CA GLU A 28 1.67 1.11 31.29
C GLU A 28 1.51 2.25 30.29
N LYS A 29 1.84 1.98 29.02
CA LYS A 29 1.69 2.96 27.94
C LYS A 29 0.20 3.26 27.73
N VAL A 30 -0.29 4.35 28.30
CA VAL A 30 -1.66 4.84 28.09
C VAL A 30 -1.80 5.34 26.66
N VAL A 31 -2.27 4.49 25.74
CA VAL A 31 -2.65 4.89 24.38
C VAL A 31 -4.04 5.52 24.45
N LYS A 32 -4.11 6.86 24.53
CA LYS A 32 -5.36 7.59 24.37
C LYS A 32 -5.84 7.46 22.93
N THR A 33 -6.72 6.49 22.67
CA THR A 33 -7.40 6.37 21.38
C THR A 33 -8.59 7.32 21.40
N THR A 34 -8.48 8.47 20.74
CA THR A 34 -9.64 9.33 20.47
C THR A 34 -10.63 8.51 19.65
N GLN A 35 -11.76 8.15 20.27
CA GLN A 35 -12.89 7.58 19.55
C GLN A 35 -13.44 8.69 18.68
N VAL A 36 -13.22 8.57 17.37
CA VAL A 36 -13.79 9.53 16.43
C VAL A 36 -15.14 8.98 16.02
N ILE A 37 -16.18 9.75 16.27
CA ILE A 37 -17.56 9.38 16.00
C ILE A 37 -17.75 9.39 14.49
N HIS A 38 -17.91 8.19 13.92
CA HIS A 38 -18.26 8.01 12.52
C HIS A 38 -19.74 8.35 12.38
N ASN A 39 -20.04 9.53 11.83
CA ASN A 39 -21.38 9.85 11.35
C ASN A 39 -21.59 9.23 9.95
N PRO A 40 -22.45 8.21 9.79
CA PRO A 40 -22.68 7.54 8.51
C PRO A 40 -23.34 8.46 7.48
N ASP A 41 -23.96 9.56 7.89
CA ASP A 41 -24.62 10.50 6.97
C ASP A 41 -23.62 11.43 6.28
N GLU A 42 -22.55 11.82 6.98
CA GLU A 42 -21.55 12.77 6.49
C GLU A 42 -20.31 12.09 5.90
N HIS A 43 -19.94 10.93 6.43
CA HIS A 43 -18.72 10.22 6.07
C HIS A 43 -18.97 9.05 5.13
N ILE A 44 -17.91 8.64 4.44
CA ILE A 44 -17.90 7.47 3.56
C ILE A 44 -18.42 6.20 4.26
N THR A 45 -19.08 5.33 3.51
CA THR A 45 -19.55 4.04 4.05
C THR A 45 -18.39 3.09 4.35
N ASP A 46 -18.63 2.04 5.13
CA ASP A 46 -17.62 1.00 5.41
C ASP A 46 -17.09 0.33 4.13
N ALA A 47 -17.94 0.15 3.12
CA ALA A 47 -17.54 -0.40 1.82
C ALA A 47 -16.55 0.53 1.10
N GLN A 48 -16.85 1.83 1.09
CA GLN A 48 -15.97 2.86 0.53
C GLN A 48 -14.65 2.98 1.33
N ALA A 49 -14.72 2.87 2.66
CA ALA A 49 -13.56 2.88 3.54
C ALA A 49 -12.64 1.69 3.27
N LYS A 50 -13.21 0.50 3.03
CA LYS A 50 -12.47 -0.69 2.60
C LYS A 50 -11.79 -0.47 1.26
N GLU A 51 -12.49 0.09 0.28
CA GLU A 51 -11.89 0.37 -1.04
C GLU A 51 -10.69 1.34 -0.93
N ILE A 52 -10.82 2.39 -0.13
CA ILE A 52 -9.70 3.31 0.14
C ILE A 52 -8.53 2.56 0.78
N ARG A 53 -8.78 1.72 1.78
CA ARG A 53 -7.73 0.90 2.42
C ARG A 53 -7.01 0.00 1.41
N ASP A 54 -7.76 -0.65 0.53
CA ASP A 54 -7.21 -1.54 -0.50
C ASP A 54 -6.37 -0.76 -1.52
N LYS A 55 -6.82 0.44 -1.92
CA LYS A 55 -6.04 1.33 -2.80
C LYS A 55 -4.79 1.87 -2.11
N VAL A 56 -4.88 2.26 -0.84
CA VAL A 56 -3.71 2.69 -0.04
C VAL A 56 -2.67 1.56 0.02
N LYS A 57 -3.12 0.32 0.28
CA LYS A 57 -2.25 -0.86 0.26
C LYS A 57 -1.54 -1.00 -1.09
N LYS A 58 -2.29 -0.90 -2.19
CA LYS A 58 -1.73 -1.00 -3.53
C LYS A 58 -0.71 0.10 -3.83
N VAL A 59 -0.99 1.36 -3.47
CA VAL A 59 -0.01 2.46 -3.60
C VAL A 59 1.25 2.15 -2.79
N ALA A 60 1.10 1.67 -1.55
CA ALA A 60 2.21 1.36 -0.68
C ALA A 60 3.08 0.20 -1.22
N GLU A 61 2.48 -0.83 -1.81
CA GLU A 61 3.18 -1.92 -2.49
C GLU A 61 3.98 -1.40 -3.70
N GLU A 62 3.39 -0.50 -4.49
CA GLU A 62 4.07 0.10 -5.65
C GLU A 62 5.20 1.06 -5.21
N MET A 63 5.06 1.70 -4.04
CA MET A 63 6.07 2.54 -3.41
C MET A 63 7.20 1.74 -2.74
N ALA A 64 6.93 0.53 -2.25
CA ALA A 64 7.90 -0.27 -1.48
C ALA A 64 9.18 -0.60 -2.25
N GLY A 65 9.14 -0.52 -3.58
CA GLY A 65 10.33 -0.64 -4.40
C GLY A 65 11.34 0.51 -4.25
N GLU A 66 10.95 1.63 -3.64
CA GLU A 66 11.79 2.81 -3.50
C GLU A 66 12.55 2.77 -2.16
N ARG A 67 13.87 2.50 -2.21
CA ARG A 67 14.77 2.44 -1.02
C ARG A 67 14.87 3.73 -0.19
N LYS A 68 14.12 4.78 -0.52
CA LYS A 68 14.28 6.14 0.06
C LYS A 68 13.34 6.47 1.22
N TYR A 69 12.36 5.62 1.55
CA TYR A 69 11.42 5.97 2.60
C TYR A 69 11.98 5.66 4.00
N SER A 70 12.12 6.71 4.83
CA SER A 70 12.48 6.60 6.25
C SER A 70 11.35 6.01 7.10
N SER A 71 10.13 5.97 6.56
CA SER A 71 8.91 5.45 7.18
C SER A 71 8.33 4.30 6.36
N SER A 72 7.51 3.43 6.96
CA SER A 72 6.78 2.39 6.22
C SER A 72 6.01 2.99 5.03
N PRO A 73 6.09 2.42 3.81
CA PRO A 73 5.37 2.91 2.63
C PRO A 73 3.87 3.11 2.89
N TYR A 74 3.27 2.21 3.69
CA TYR A 74 1.87 2.32 4.12
C TYR A 74 1.63 3.59 4.95
N GLY A 75 2.48 3.86 5.92
CA GLY A 75 2.38 5.05 6.78
C GLY A 75 2.55 6.34 5.96
N ALA A 76 3.43 6.33 4.96
CA ALA A 76 3.63 7.47 4.07
C ALA A 76 2.35 7.80 3.27
N VAL A 77 1.70 6.78 2.69
CA VAL A 77 0.46 6.98 1.92
C VAL A 77 -0.69 7.46 2.82
N TYR A 78 -0.87 6.86 4.00
CA TYR A 78 -1.89 7.33 4.94
C TYR A 78 -1.65 8.78 5.37
N THR A 79 -0.40 9.13 5.71
CA THR A 79 -0.05 10.51 6.08
C THR A 79 -0.37 11.49 4.95
N ALA A 80 -0.07 11.14 3.70
CA ALA A 80 -0.40 11.97 2.55
C ALA A 80 -1.93 12.12 2.35
N LEU A 81 -2.69 11.04 2.50
CA LEU A 81 -4.15 11.05 2.42
C LEU A 81 -4.76 11.95 3.51
N TYR A 82 -4.28 11.79 4.75
CA TYR A 82 -4.74 12.54 5.92
C TYR A 82 -4.47 14.04 5.78
N ASN A 83 -3.27 14.40 5.34
CA ASN A 83 -2.90 15.79 5.10
C ASN A 83 -3.71 16.41 3.96
N ARG A 84 -3.98 15.65 2.88
CA ARG A 84 -4.72 16.13 1.71
C ARG A 84 -6.16 16.50 2.06
N TYR A 85 -6.84 15.65 2.82
CA TYR A 85 -8.25 15.86 3.18
C TYR A 85 -8.44 16.49 4.57
N LYS A 86 -7.33 16.81 5.27
CA LYS A 86 -7.33 17.34 6.65
C LYS A 86 -8.11 16.46 7.63
N ILE A 87 -7.96 15.14 7.47
CA ILE A 87 -8.63 14.12 8.28
C ILE A 87 -7.61 13.36 9.12
N THR A 88 -8.04 12.81 10.26
CA THR A 88 -7.19 12.00 11.13
C THR A 88 -7.27 10.50 10.83
N LYS A 89 -8.37 10.06 10.21
CA LYS A 89 -8.63 8.68 9.79
C LYS A 89 -9.38 8.70 8.47
N TYR A 90 -9.12 7.71 7.61
CA TYR A 90 -9.76 7.60 6.30
C TYR A 90 -11.29 7.38 6.41
N THR A 91 -11.78 6.79 7.50
CA THR A 91 -13.22 6.61 7.79
C THR A 91 -13.97 7.92 8.06
N LEU A 92 -13.25 9.03 8.19
CA LEU A 92 -13.79 10.38 8.37
C LEU A 92 -13.73 11.19 7.09
N LEU A 93 -13.42 10.54 5.95
CA LEU A 93 -13.49 11.20 4.67
C LEU A 93 -14.96 11.58 4.41
N PRO A 94 -15.25 12.84 4.07
CA PRO A 94 -16.60 13.23 3.64
C PRO A 94 -17.03 12.49 2.37
N LYS A 95 -18.31 12.13 2.26
CA LYS A 95 -18.85 11.39 1.11
C LYS A 95 -18.57 12.06 -0.23
N ASP A 96 -18.67 13.39 -0.29
CA ASP A 96 -18.42 14.19 -1.50
C ASP A 96 -16.96 14.15 -1.96
N LYS A 97 -16.03 13.78 -1.07
CA LYS A 97 -14.60 13.63 -1.38
C LYS A 97 -14.20 12.22 -1.76
N TYR A 98 -15.11 11.25 -1.68
CA TYR A 98 -14.82 9.86 -2.00
C TYR A 98 -14.21 9.69 -3.40
N GLU A 99 -14.93 10.16 -4.43
CA GLU A 99 -14.51 10.04 -5.83
C GLU A 99 -13.16 10.72 -6.10
N ASP A 100 -12.91 11.88 -5.47
CA ASP A 100 -11.62 12.58 -5.58
C ASP A 100 -10.49 11.78 -4.93
N ALA A 101 -10.74 11.17 -3.77
CA ALA A 101 -9.75 10.35 -3.06
C ALA A 101 -9.37 9.10 -3.87
N ILE A 102 -10.36 8.42 -4.46
CA ILE A 102 -10.15 7.25 -5.33
C ILE A 102 -9.30 7.64 -6.55
N LYS A 103 -9.66 8.72 -7.25
CA LYS A 103 -8.90 9.22 -8.41
C LYS A 103 -7.48 9.61 -8.03
N TRP A 104 -7.30 10.26 -6.89
CA TRP A 104 -5.98 10.63 -6.41
C TRP A 104 -5.11 9.40 -6.11
N LEU A 105 -5.66 8.37 -5.44
CA LEU A 105 -4.96 7.12 -5.16
C LEU A 105 -4.61 6.37 -6.46
N ASP A 106 -5.52 6.30 -7.43
CA ASP A 106 -5.25 5.70 -8.74
C ASP A 106 -4.13 6.44 -9.49
N LYS A 107 -4.10 7.78 -9.38
CA LYS A 107 -3.00 8.58 -9.92
C LYS A 107 -1.67 8.25 -9.22
N GLN A 108 -1.66 8.07 -7.90
CA GLN A 108 -0.45 7.64 -7.18
C GLN A 108 0.02 6.26 -7.68
N ILE A 109 -0.88 5.29 -7.82
CA ILE A 109 -0.55 3.97 -8.40
C ILE A 109 0.11 4.14 -9.78
N ALA A 110 -0.47 4.96 -10.65
CA ALA A 110 0.10 5.20 -11.98
C ALA A 110 1.48 5.87 -11.96
N ILE A 111 1.77 6.71 -10.97
CA ILE A 111 3.08 7.37 -10.80
C ILE A 111 4.15 6.37 -10.35
N TYR A 112 3.82 5.46 -9.43
CA TYR A 112 4.76 4.49 -8.87
C TYR A 112 4.94 3.25 -9.75
N ARG A 113 3.91 2.85 -10.51
CA ARG A 113 3.92 1.68 -11.41
C ARG A 113 5.11 1.60 -12.38
N PRO A 114 5.56 2.67 -13.06
CA PRO A 114 6.74 2.62 -13.92
C PRO A 114 8.05 2.33 -13.17
N LYS A 115 8.12 2.62 -11.86
CA LYS A 115 9.33 2.45 -11.04
C LYS A 115 9.50 1.00 -10.56
N LEU A 116 8.42 0.22 -10.46
CA LEU A 116 8.44 -1.22 -10.25
C LEU A 116 9.25 -1.96 -11.32
N LYS A 117 9.29 -1.45 -12.56
CA LYS A 117 10.13 -2.01 -13.65
C LYS A 117 11.58 -2.23 -13.22
N ASN A 118 12.14 -1.36 -12.37
CA ASN A 118 13.54 -1.42 -11.95
C ASN A 118 13.77 -2.27 -10.68
N VAL A 119 12.70 -2.59 -9.94
CA VAL A 119 12.79 -3.22 -8.61
C VAL A 119 12.32 -4.68 -8.66
N ASP A 120 11.19 -4.91 -9.31
CA ASP A 120 10.69 -6.24 -9.64
C ASP A 120 10.19 -6.23 -11.09
N PRO A 121 11.09 -6.46 -12.06
CA PRO A 121 10.75 -6.48 -13.47
C PRO A 121 9.70 -7.55 -13.81
N GLU A 122 9.68 -8.68 -13.09
CA GLU A 122 8.77 -9.78 -13.38
C GLU A 122 7.34 -9.44 -12.94
N GLN A 123 7.18 -8.88 -11.73
CA GLN A 123 5.89 -8.43 -11.23
C GLN A 123 5.33 -7.29 -12.10
N TYR A 124 6.18 -6.31 -12.49
CA TYR A 124 5.79 -5.25 -13.43
C TYR A 124 5.22 -5.83 -14.74
N ARG A 125 5.86 -6.86 -15.30
CA ARG A 125 5.37 -7.52 -16.53
C ARG A 125 4.06 -8.27 -16.30
N LYS A 126 3.89 -8.98 -15.18
CA LYS A 126 2.62 -9.65 -14.81
C LYS A 126 1.46 -8.66 -14.75
N ASP A 127 1.68 -7.49 -14.14
CA ASP A 127 0.66 -6.45 -14.02
C ASP A 127 0.34 -5.77 -15.35
N MET A 128 1.35 -5.59 -16.21
CA MET A 128 1.15 -5.16 -17.59
C MET A 128 0.28 -6.16 -18.37
N TYR A 129 0.59 -7.47 -18.30
CA TYR A 129 -0.21 -8.48 -18.98
C TYR A 129 -1.67 -8.49 -18.50
N LYS A 130 -1.90 -8.48 -17.19
CA LYS A 130 -3.26 -8.39 -16.63
C LYS A 130 -4.02 -7.19 -17.16
N SER A 131 -3.39 -6.01 -17.12
CA SER A 131 -4.02 -4.76 -17.56
C SER A 131 -4.35 -4.78 -19.06
N ILE A 132 -3.41 -5.28 -19.88
CA ILE A 132 -3.59 -5.42 -21.32
C ILE A 132 -4.71 -6.40 -21.65
N HIS A 133 -4.70 -7.60 -21.06
CA HIS A 133 -5.73 -8.61 -21.30
C HIS A 133 -7.11 -8.14 -20.84
N ALA A 134 -7.21 -7.48 -19.69
CA ALA A 134 -8.47 -6.91 -19.21
C ALA A 134 -9.04 -5.90 -20.22
N ARG A 135 -8.21 -4.96 -20.72
CA ARG A 135 -8.64 -3.97 -21.70
C ARG A 135 -8.95 -4.58 -23.07
N ALA A 136 -8.16 -5.56 -23.51
CA ALA A 136 -8.41 -6.27 -24.77
C ALA A 136 -9.75 -7.03 -24.74
N ASN A 137 -10.05 -7.71 -23.63
CA ASN A 137 -11.32 -8.39 -23.42
C ASN A 137 -12.50 -7.40 -23.41
N GLN A 138 -12.35 -6.23 -22.77
CA GLN A 138 -13.38 -5.17 -22.79
C GLN A 138 -13.67 -4.66 -24.20
N LEU A 139 -12.66 -4.63 -25.07
CA LEU A 139 -12.79 -4.15 -26.45
C LEU A 139 -13.08 -5.29 -27.45
N HIS A 140 -13.16 -6.54 -26.99
CA HIS A 140 -13.28 -7.74 -27.82
C HIS A 140 -12.19 -7.83 -28.91
N ILE A 141 -10.96 -7.41 -28.58
CA ILE A 141 -9.82 -7.39 -29.51
C ILE A 141 -8.95 -8.63 -29.27
N ASN A 142 -8.55 -9.29 -30.36
CA ASN A 142 -7.45 -10.26 -30.31
C ASN A 142 -6.13 -9.53 -30.05
N ILE A 143 -5.61 -9.66 -28.83
CA ILE A 143 -4.44 -8.91 -28.40
C ILE A 143 -3.17 -9.28 -29.18
N HIS A 144 -3.05 -10.52 -29.66
CA HIS A 144 -1.87 -10.99 -30.40
C HIS A 144 -1.80 -10.36 -31.77
N GLU A 145 -2.93 -10.35 -32.49
CA GLU A 145 -3.07 -9.66 -33.77
C GLU A 145 -2.89 -8.15 -33.62
N TYR A 146 -3.52 -7.56 -32.61
CA TYR A 146 -3.38 -6.14 -32.32
C TYR A 146 -1.93 -5.74 -32.05
N ALA A 147 -1.23 -6.50 -31.21
CA ALA A 147 0.17 -6.26 -30.90
C ALA A 147 1.07 -6.42 -32.13
N ALA A 148 0.82 -7.44 -32.97
CA ALA A 148 1.55 -7.63 -34.22
C ALA A 148 1.39 -6.43 -35.17
N ASN A 149 0.16 -5.91 -35.30
CA ASN A 149 -0.15 -4.74 -36.10
C ASN A 149 0.51 -3.46 -35.54
N VAL A 150 0.36 -3.17 -34.25
CA VAL A 150 0.92 -1.95 -33.61
C VAL A 150 2.46 -1.91 -33.64
N LEU A 151 3.09 -3.09 -33.64
CA LEU A 151 4.54 -3.24 -33.62
C LEU A 151 5.14 -3.53 -35.00
N GLU A 152 4.31 -3.63 -36.05
CA GLU A 152 4.71 -3.97 -37.42
C GLU A 152 5.62 -5.20 -37.48
N LEU A 153 5.25 -6.24 -36.72
CA LEU A 153 6.08 -7.44 -36.61
C LEU A 153 5.98 -8.27 -37.89
N LYS A 154 7.15 -8.64 -38.43
CA LYS A 154 7.25 -9.57 -39.58
C LYS A 154 6.80 -11.00 -39.25
N LYS A 155 6.75 -11.36 -37.97
CA LYS A 155 6.33 -12.67 -37.48
C LYS A 155 5.21 -12.50 -36.46
N PRO A 156 4.13 -13.30 -36.54
CA PRO A 156 3.08 -13.28 -35.53
C PRO A 156 3.65 -13.73 -34.19
N ILE A 157 3.13 -13.16 -33.10
CA ILE A 157 3.55 -13.51 -31.74
C ILE A 157 2.49 -14.39 -31.09
N SER A 158 2.94 -15.49 -30.48
CA SER A 158 2.03 -16.41 -29.76
C SER A 158 1.78 -15.94 -28.32
N SER A 159 2.70 -15.13 -27.77
CA SER A 159 2.62 -14.65 -26.40
C SER A 159 3.15 -13.22 -26.26
N LEU A 160 2.48 -12.41 -25.42
CA LEU A 160 3.01 -11.12 -24.99
C LEU A 160 4.33 -11.25 -24.22
N LYS A 161 4.66 -12.45 -23.71
CA LYS A 161 5.94 -12.73 -23.03
C LYS A 161 7.14 -12.62 -23.96
N GLU A 162 6.96 -12.84 -25.26
CA GLU A 162 8.02 -12.73 -26.28
C GLU A 162 8.45 -11.27 -26.54
N LEU A 163 7.66 -10.29 -26.06
CA LEU A 163 7.94 -8.87 -26.28
C LEU A 163 8.97 -8.34 -25.27
N SER A 164 9.88 -7.48 -25.74
CA SER A 164 10.70 -6.66 -24.82
C SER A 164 9.84 -5.64 -24.07
N ASP A 165 10.30 -5.17 -22.92
CA ASP A 165 9.55 -4.19 -22.09
C ASP A 165 9.14 -2.94 -22.87
N THR A 166 10.01 -2.48 -23.77
CA THR A 166 9.75 -1.31 -24.63
C THR A 166 8.59 -1.56 -25.58
N ARG A 167 8.54 -2.75 -26.20
CA ARG A 167 7.46 -3.15 -27.10
C ARG A 167 6.16 -3.37 -26.34
N LEU A 168 6.22 -4.03 -25.19
CA LEU A 168 5.07 -4.25 -24.31
C LEU A 168 4.44 -2.91 -23.86
N LYS A 169 5.28 -1.95 -23.46
CA LYS A 169 4.83 -0.60 -23.10
C LYS A 169 4.19 0.14 -24.27
N LYS A 170 4.73 0.02 -25.50
CA LYS A 170 4.14 0.65 -26.70
C LYS A 170 2.74 0.10 -26.99
N VAL A 171 2.56 -1.23 -26.89
CA VAL A 171 1.24 -1.87 -27.05
C VAL A 171 0.28 -1.39 -25.97
N TYR A 172 0.70 -1.38 -24.70
CA TYR A 172 -0.11 -0.87 -23.60
C TYR A 172 -0.56 0.57 -23.85
N THR A 173 0.36 1.48 -24.14
CA THR A 173 0.01 2.90 -24.35
C THR A 173 -0.99 3.05 -25.49
N LYS A 174 -0.78 2.38 -26.63
CA LYS A 174 -1.70 2.45 -27.77
C LYS A 174 -3.08 1.87 -27.47
N LEU A 175 -3.14 0.76 -26.73
CA LEU A 175 -4.40 0.11 -26.37
C LEU A 175 -5.26 0.96 -25.40
N PHE A 176 -4.61 1.68 -24.48
CA PHE A 176 -5.30 2.54 -23.51
C PHE A 176 -5.58 3.96 -24.04
N SER A 177 -5.01 4.33 -25.18
CA SER A 177 -5.35 5.58 -25.91
C SER A 177 -6.50 5.39 -26.92
N LYS A 178 -7.06 4.18 -27.00
CA LYS A 178 -8.26 3.83 -27.78
C LYS A 178 -9.49 3.89 -26.88
#